data_AF-A0A662IY98-F1
#
_entry.id   AF-A0A662IY98-F1
#
_cell.length_a   1.000
_cell.length_b   1.000
_cell.length_c   1.000
_cell.angle_alpha   90.00
_cell.angle_beta   90.00
_cell.angle_gamma   90.00
#
_symmetry.space_group_name_H-M   'P 1'
#
loop_
_entity.id
_entity.type
_entity.pdbx_description
1 polymer ?
#
loop_
_entity_poly.entity_id
_entity_poly.type
_entity_poly.pdbx_seq_one_letter_code
_entity_poly.pdbx_strand_id
1 'polypeptide(L)'
;MDLNMSKRKFTDEELKDIIDKLFKHFNKTWILESEFKPYLQAKGYTDEEIEEIWGQAYERGLIQISSTPVNGDFEFTIVREEEE
;
A
#
# COMPACT_ATOMS: atom_id res chain seq x y z
N MET A 1 24.73 -12.61 10.70
CA MET A 1 23.63 -13.12 9.86
C MET A 1 22.99 -11.91 9.24
N ASP A 2 23.60 -11.43 8.16
CA ASP A 2 23.13 -10.27 7.43
C ASP A 2 21.97 -10.71 6.54
N LEU A 3 20.77 -10.73 7.12
CA LEU A 3 19.52 -10.78 6.37
C LEU A 3 19.29 -9.41 5.74
N ASN A 4 20.16 -9.04 4.80
CA ASN A 4 19.90 -7.95 3.89
C ASN A 4 18.98 -8.51 2.78
N MET A 5 17.75 -8.89 3.18
CA MET A 5 16.66 -9.03 2.21
C MET A 5 16.63 -7.70 1.46
N SER A 6 16.95 -7.77 0.19
CA SER A 6 17.14 -6.58 -0.64
C SER A 6 15.77 -5.93 -0.85
N LYS A 7 15.34 -5.14 0.14
CA LYS A 7 14.14 -4.33 0.10
C LYS A 7 14.13 -3.59 -1.24
N ARG A 8 13.24 -3.98 -2.14
CA ARG A 8 13.14 -3.30 -3.44
C ARG A 8 12.90 -1.83 -3.15
N LYS A 9 13.84 -1.00 -3.58
CA LYS A 9 13.69 0.45 -3.48
C LYS A 9 12.81 0.88 -4.63
N PHE A 10 11.63 1.38 -4.30
CA PHE A 10 10.73 1.96 -5.28
C PHE A 10 11.03 3.45 -5.37
N THR A 11 11.00 3.98 -6.59
CA THR A 11 11.06 5.42 -6.82
C THR A 11 9.74 6.09 -6.46
N ASP A 12 9.75 7.41 -6.21
CA ASP A 12 8.53 8.17 -5.95
C ASP A 12 7.50 8.02 -7.07
N GLU A 13 7.99 7.99 -8.32
CA GLU A 13 7.15 7.83 -9.51
C GLU A 13 6.50 6.44 -9.57
N GLU A 14 7.25 5.38 -9.26
CA GLU A 14 6.70 4.02 -9.19
C GLU A 14 5.67 3.88 -8.07
N LEU A 15 5.96 4.40 -6.88
CA LEU A 15 5.02 4.39 -5.77
C LEU A 15 3.73 5.12 -6.16
N LYS A 16 3.84 6.34 -6.70
CA LYS A 16 2.69 7.11 -7.17
C LYS A 16 1.91 6.38 -8.25
N ASP A 17 2.55 5.74 -9.21
CA ASP A 17 1.88 4.98 -10.26
C ASP A 17 1.13 3.76 -9.71
N ILE A 18 1.74 3.02 -8.77
CA ILE A 18 1.10 1.87 -8.10
C ILE A 18 -0.11 2.33 -7.30
N ILE A 19 0.07 3.37 -6.47
CA ILE A 19 -1.00 3.99 -5.67
C ILE A 19 -2.12 4.45 -6.61
N ASP A 20 -1.82 5.28 -7.61
CA ASP A 20 -2.84 5.84 -8.49
C ASP A 20 -3.60 4.73 -9.25
N LYS A 21 -2.91 3.71 -9.77
CA LYS A 21 -3.54 2.55 -10.40
C LYS A 21 -4.43 1.76 -9.44
N LEU A 22 -4.03 1.64 -8.17
CA LEU A 22 -4.81 0.94 -7.16
C LEU A 22 -6.07 1.75 -6.83
N PHE A 23 -5.91 3.00 -6.42
CA PHE A 23 -7.02 3.90 -6.07
C PHE A 23 -7.99 4.11 -7.25
N LYS A 24 -7.48 4.21 -8.47
CA LYS A 24 -8.30 4.28 -9.70
C LYS A 24 -9.05 2.99 -10.01
N HIS A 25 -8.48 1.83 -9.69
CA HIS A 25 -9.15 0.54 -9.90
C HIS A 25 -10.33 0.35 -8.95
N PHE A 26 -10.12 0.66 -7.67
CA PHE A 26 -11.17 0.53 -6.66
C PHE A 26 -12.15 1.71 -6.66
N ASN A 27 -11.74 2.88 -7.17
CA ASN A 27 -12.50 4.13 -7.18
C ASN A 27 -13.01 4.52 -5.78
N LYS A 28 -12.16 4.32 -4.77
CA LYS A 28 -12.40 4.63 -3.35
C LYS A 28 -11.28 5.52 -2.85
N THR A 29 -11.51 6.28 -1.78
CA THR A 29 -10.51 7.10 -1.08
C THR A 29 -9.78 6.33 0.03
N TRP A 30 -10.33 5.19 0.46
CA TRP A 30 -9.71 4.25 1.37
C TRP A 30 -9.86 2.81 0.87
N ILE A 31 -8.83 1.99 1.07
CA ILE A 31 -8.79 0.60 0.62
C ILE A 31 -8.25 -0.26 1.76
N LEU A 32 -8.96 -1.33 2.09
CA LEU A 32 -8.54 -2.29 3.11
C LEU A 32 -7.44 -3.21 2.58
N GLU A 33 -6.62 -3.73 3.48
CA GLU A 33 -5.60 -4.74 3.16
C GLU A 33 -6.20 -5.94 2.46
N SER A 34 -7.32 -6.44 2.97
CA SER A 34 -8.08 -7.53 2.33
C SER A 34 -8.48 -7.25 0.88
N GLU A 35 -8.55 -5.97 0.46
CA GLU A 35 -8.85 -5.58 -0.93
C GLU A 35 -7.58 -5.40 -1.77
N PHE A 36 -6.61 -4.62 -1.30
CA PHE A 36 -5.43 -4.29 -2.12
C PHE A 36 -4.43 -5.43 -2.20
N LYS A 37 -4.31 -6.26 -1.16
CA LYS A 37 -3.33 -7.34 -1.06
C LYS A 37 -3.52 -8.40 -2.15
N PRO A 38 -4.72 -9.00 -2.33
CA PRO A 38 -4.92 -9.96 -3.42
C PRO A 38 -4.78 -9.31 -4.80
N TYR A 39 -5.13 -8.02 -4.96
CA TYR A 39 -4.97 -7.32 -6.22
C TYR A 39 -3.49 -7.13 -6.61
N LEU A 40 -2.64 -6.74 -5.67
CA LEU A 40 -1.20 -6.60 -5.90
C LEU A 40 -0.52 -7.96 -6.06
N GLN A 41 -0.92 -8.97 -5.29
CA GLN A 41 -0.44 -10.34 -5.49
C GLN A 41 -0.78 -10.88 -6.90
N ALA A 42 -1.98 -10.58 -7.40
CA ALA A 42 -2.37 -10.95 -8.77
C ALA A 42 -1.52 -10.24 -9.85
N LYS A 43 -0.91 -9.09 -9.53
CA LYS A 43 0.05 -8.40 -10.39
C LYS A 43 1.48 -8.93 -10.26
N GLY A 44 1.72 -9.87 -9.35
CA GLY A 44 3.02 -10.51 -9.13
C GLY A 44 3.86 -9.91 -8.01
N TYR A 45 3.29 -9.03 -7.17
CA TYR A 45 3.99 -8.54 -5.98
C TYR A 45 3.88 -9.53 -4.83
N THR A 46 4.96 -9.73 -4.07
CA THR A 46 4.91 -10.51 -2.83
C THR A 46 4.41 -9.68 -1.66
N ASP A 47 3.98 -10.33 -0.58
CA ASP A 47 3.56 -9.66 0.65
C ASP A 47 4.63 -8.71 1.19
N GLU A 48 5.90 -9.13 1.18
CA GLU A 48 7.04 -8.30 1.58
C GLU A 48 7.19 -7.06 0.69
N GLU A 49 7.01 -7.20 -0.63
CA GLU A 49 7.08 -6.05 -1.55
C GLU A 49 5.91 -5.09 -1.32
N ILE A 50 4.71 -5.61 -1.05
CA ILE A 50 3.52 -4.81 -0.77
C ILE A 50 3.73 -3.99 0.50
N GLU A 51 4.21 -4.63 1.58
CA GLU A 51 4.57 -3.93 2.82
C GLU A 51 5.64 -2.86 2.58
N GLU A 52 6.64 -3.15 1.75
CA GLU A 52 7.70 -2.20 1.44
C GLU A 52 7.22 -1.00 0.60
N ILE A 53 6.30 -1.23 -0.35
CA ILE A 53 5.65 -0.18 -1.15
C ILE A 53 4.91 0.77 -0.20
N TRP A 54 4.10 0.23 0.72
CA TRP A 54 3.34 1.04 1.66
C TRP A 54 4.20 1.72 2.71
N GLY A 55 5.22 1.04 3.23
CA GLY A 55 6.19 1.64 4.15
C GLY A 55 6.90 2.83 3.51
N GLN A 56 7.45 2.65 2.30
CA GLN A 56 8.12 3.74 1.58
C GLN A 56 7.15 4.85 1.19
N ALA A 57 5.93 4.52 0.75
CA ALA A 57 4.93 5.52 0.40
C ALA A 57 4.50 6.36 1.62
N TYR A 58 4.31 5.73 2.77
CA TYR A 58 3.98 6.40 4.02
C TYR A 58 5.12 7.29 4.52
N GLU A 59 6.35 6.78 4.53
CA GLU A 59 7.54 7.58 4.93
C GLU A 59 7.72 8.83 4.07
N ARG A 60 7.24 8.79 2.82
CA ARG A 60 7.33 9.89 1.86
C ARG A 60 6.07 10.76 1.81
N GLY A 61 5.05 10.46 2.62
CA GLY A 61 3.79 11.19 2.64
C GLY A 61 2.96 11.05 1.36
N LEU A 62 3.11 9.95 0.62
CA LEU A 62 2.32 9.67 -0.59
C LEU A 62 0.96 9.03 -0.26
N ILE A 63 0.87 8.37 0.89
CA ILE A 63 -0.34 7.77 1.43
C ILE A 63 -0.40 7.98 2.93
N GLN A 64 -1.61 7.87 3.48
CA GLN A 64 -1.84 7.72 4.90
C GLN A 64 -2.19 6.27 5.21
N ILE A 65 -1.59 5.74 6.29
CA ILE A 65 -1.92 4.43 6.82
C ILE A 65 -2.83 4.64 8.02
N SER A 66 -3.92 3.87 8.07
CA SER A 66 -4.86 3.85 9.19
C SER A 66 -5.23 2.42 9.55
N SER A 67 -5.78 2.21 10.75
CA SER A 67 -6.32 0.92 11.16
C SER A 67 -7.82 1.05 11.32
N THR A 68 -8.58 0.40 10.45
CA THR A 68 -10.04 0.43 10.49
C THR A 68 -10.54 -0.78 11.28
N PRO A 69 -11.42 -0.59 12.28
CA PRO A 69 -12.03 -1.72 12.97
C PRO A 69 -13.02 -2.41 12.03
N VAL A 70 -12.78 -3.68 11.72
CA VAL A 70 -13.64 -4.52 10.89
C VAL A 70 -13.95 -5.80 11.67
N ASN A 71 -15.23 -6.07 11.93
CA ASN A 71 -15.71 -7.26 12.65
C ASN A 71 -15.07 -7.54 14.03
N GLY A 72 -14.53 -6.53 14.71
CA GLY A 72 -13.90 -6.68 16.02
C GLY A 72 -12.39 -6.87 15.97
N ASP A 73 -11.83 -7.00 14.77
CA ASP A 73 -10.40 -6.93 14.49
C ASP A 73 -10.02 -5.58 13.88
N PHE A 74 -8.73 -5.25 13.88
CA PHE A 74 -8.21 -4.06 13.21
C PHE A 74 -7.57 -4.49 11.90
N GLU A 75 -8.09 -3.98 10.79
CA GLU A 75 -7.50 -4.19 9.48
C GLU A 75 -6.68 -2.97 9.06
N PHE A 76 -5.58 -3.24 8.37
CA PHE A 76 -4.74 -2.20 7.80
C PHE A 76 -5.46 -1.55 6.61
N THR A 77 -5.50 -0.23 6.60
CA THR A 77 -6.21 0.57 5.59
C THR A 77 -5.27 1.62 5.04
N ILE A 78 -5.17 1.68 3.71
CA ILE A 78 -4.50 2.79 3.04
C ILE A 78 -5.53 3.84 2.65
N VAL A 79 -5.20 5.09 2.89
CA VAL A 79 -6.02 6.25 2.57
C VAL A 79 -5.19 7.17 1.70
N ARG A 80 -5.76 7.61 0.58
CA ARG A 80 -5.15 8.66 -0.24
C ARG A 80 -5.58 9.98 0.38
N GLU A 81 -4.62 10.83 0.76
CA GLU A 81 -4.93 12.23 1.03
C GLU A 81 -5.44 12.83 -0.27
N GLU A 82 -6.73 13.16 -0.33
CA GLU A 82 -7.24 14.06 -1.36
C GLU A 82 -6.61 15.42 -1.06
N GLU A 83 -5.76 15.92 -1.97
CA GLU A 83 -5.36 17.32 -1.94
C GLU A 83 -6.65 18.17 -2.01
N GLU A 84 -7.02 18.80 -0.89
CA GLU A 84 -8.07 19.83 -0.80
C GLU A 84 -7.74 21.07 -1.66
#